data_AF-A0A0D0E202-F1
#
_entry.id   AF-A0A0D0E202-F1
#
_cell.length_a   1.000
_cell.length_b   1.000
_cell.length_c   1.000
_cell.angle_alpha   90.00
_cell.angle_beta   90.00
_cell.angle_gamma   90.00
#
_symmetry.space_group_name_H-M   'P 1'
#
loop_
_entity.id
_entity.type
_entity.pdbx_description
1 polymer ?
#
loop_
_entity_poly.entity_id
_entity_poly.type
_entity_poly.pdbx_seq_one_letter_code
_entity_poly.pdbx_strand_id
1 'polypeptide(L)' 'KKKGEGLIFREVKGTVKFAGGSLMVWGCIGWNGYVAILEGGLLQSIEDSGIPADEVIFQQDNDPKHTSRRAQ' A
#
# COMPACT_ATOMS: atom_id res chain seq x y z
N LYS A 1 -22.22 7.71 22.22
CA LYS A 1 -22.04 9.15 21.91
C LYS A 1 -23.14 9.63 21.00
N LYS A 2 -23.62 10.85 21.16
CA LYS A 2 -24.60 11.44 20.23
C LYS A 2 -23.90 11.79 18.92
N LYS A 3 -24.62 11.70 17.80
CA LYS A 3 -24.13 12.10 16.48
C LYS A 3 -23.79 13.60 16.53
N GLY A 4 -22.51 13.94 16.44
CA GLY A 4 -22.02 15.33 16.47
C GLY A 4 -21.17 15.71 17.69
N GLU A 5 -21.01 14.85 18.70
CA GLU A 5 -20.10 15.13 19.82
C GLU A 5 -18.64 14.81 19.46
N GLY A 6 -17.73 15.78 19.69
CA GLY A 6 -16.29 15.66 19.43
C GLY A 6 -15.63 14.51 20.21
N LEU A 7 -14.49 14.01 19.71
CA LEU A 7 -13.73 12.94 20.37
C LEU A 7 -13.14 13.44 21.69
N ILE A 8 -13.28 12.66 22.76
CA ILE A 8 -12.65 12.99 24.06
C ILE A 8 -11.16 12.63 23.99
N PHE A 9 -10.32 13.29 24.79
CA PHE A 9 -8.86 13.09 24.77
C PHE A 9 -8.41 11.61 24.94
N ARG A 10 -9.22 10.78 25.62
CA ARG A 10 -8.96 9.33 25.78
C ARG A 10 -9.25 8.49 24.54
N GLU A 11 -9.95 9.05 23.55
CA GLU A 11 -10.33 8.40 22.29
C GLU A 11 -9.36 8.73 21.14
N VAL A 12 -8.39 9.63 21.36
CA VAL A 12 -7.48 10.12 20.30
C VAL A 12 -6.02 9.91 20.73
N LYS A 13 -5.24 9.22 19.91
CA LYS A 13 -3.78 9.17 20.06
C LYS A 13 -3.16 10.24 19.18
N GLY A 14 -2.49 11.22 19.78
CA GLY A 14 -1.79 12.28 19.04
C GLY A 14 -0.71 11.69 18.13
N THR A 15 -0.68 12.11 16.87
CA THR A 15 0.38 11.78 15.92
C THR A 15 1.29 12.98 15.72
N VAL A 16 2.61 12.75 15.71
CA VAL A 16 3.59 13.81 15.49
C VAL A 16 3.62 14.14 14.00
N LYS A 17 3.31 15.39 13.65
CA LYS A 17 3.64 15.97 12.33
C LYS A 17 4.74 17.01 12.57
N PHE A 18 5.94 16.72 12.10
CA PHE A 18 7.05 17.67 12.17
C PHE A 18 6.73 18.87 11.26
N ALA A 19 6.96 20.09 11.76
CA ALA A 19 6.54 21.35 11.15
C ALA A 19 7.39 21.78 9.92
N GLY A 20 7.88 20.82 9.12
CA GLY A 20 8.72 21.06 7.94
C GLY A 20 7.95 21.29 6.64
N GLY A 21 6.61 21.31 6.69
CA GLY A 21 5.77 21.23 5.50
C GLY A 21 5.86 19.85 4.83
N SER A 22 4.80 19.43 4.15
CA SER A 22 4.78 18.17 3.41
C SER A 22 4.23 18.42 2.02
N LEU A 23 5.00 18.12 0.98
CA LEU A 23 4.46 18.04 -0.38
C LEU A 23 3.79 16.68 -0.54
N MET A 24 2.48 16.68 -0.77
CA MET A 24 1.74 15.47 -1.08
C MET A 24 1.60 15.38 -2.60
N VAL A 25 2.22 14.36 -3.19
CA VAL A 25 2.08 14.04 -4.63
C VAL A 25 1.13 12.86 -4.76
N TRP A 26 0.12 12.99 -5.61
CA TRP A 26 -0.78 11.89 -5.96
C TRP A 26 -0.45 11.38 -7.36
N GLY A 27 -0.11 10.10 -7.46
CA GLY A 27 0.10 9.40 -8.73
C GLY A 27 -0.94 8.30 -8.90
N CYS A 28 -1.47 8.16 -10.12
CA CYS A 28 -2.33 7.04 -10.47
C CYS A 28 -1.50 5.98 -11.21
N ILE A 29 -1.43 4.78 -10.64
CA ILE A 29 -0.84 3.62 -11.33
C ILE A 29 -1.99 2.87 -11.97
N GLY A 30 -2.05 2.91 -13.30
CA GLY A 30 -2.97 2.08 -14.06
C GLY A 30 -2.54 0.61 -14.07
N TRP A 31 -3.46 -0.27 -14.43
CA TRP A 31 -3.23 -1.73 -14.47
C TRP A 31 -1.99 -2.14 -15.29
N ASN A 32 -1.70 -1.46 -16.39
CA ASN A 32 -0.49 -1.68 -17.20
C ASN A 32 0.80 -1.46 -16.40
N GLY A 33 0.87 -0.34 -15.69
CA GLY A 33 2.04 -0.01 -14.87
C GLY A 33 2.19 -0.97 -13.71
N TYR A 34 1.07 -1.43 -13.15
CA TYR A 34 1.09 -2.44 -12.11
C TYR A 34 1.69 -3.78 -12.57
N VAL A 35 1.20 -4.30 -13.71
CA VAL A 35 1.73 -5.55 -14.29
C VAL A 35 3.21 -5.40 -14.64
N ALA A 36 3.61 -4.29 -15.26
CA ALA A 36 5.01 -4.05 -15.62
C ALA A 36 5.95 -4.04 -14.39
N ILE A 37 5.50 -3.53 -13.25
CA ILE A 37 6.27 -3.57 -11.99
C ILE A 37 6.43 -5.01 -11.49
N LEU A 38 5.35 -5.80 -11.54
CA LEU A 38 5.39 -7.19 -11.11
C LEU A 38 6.30 -8.03 -12.04
N GLU A 39 6.12 -7.90 -13.35
CA GLU A 39 6.92 -8.62 -14.35
C GLU A 39 8.41 -8.24 -14.27
N GLY A 40 8.71 -6.96 -14.10
CA GLY A 40 10.10 -6.47 -14.09
C GLY A 40 10.82 -6.64 -12.76
N GLY A 41 10.10 -6.71 -11.63
CA GLY A 41 10.69 -6.59 -10.30
C GLY A 41 10.44 -7.76 -9.36
N LEU A 42 9.35 -8.52 -9.51
CA LEU A 42 8.93 -9.49 -8.51
C LEU A 42 9.88 -10.68 -8.43
N LEU A 43 10.22 -11.30 -9.57
CA LEU A 43 11.09 -12.48 -9.61
C LEU A 43 12.50 -12.16 -9.08
N GLN A 44 13.08 -11.04 -9.53
CA GLN A 44 14.40 -10.61 -9.04
C GLN A 44 14.38 -10.33 -7.54
N SER A 45 13.31 -9.70 -7.02
CA SER A 45 13.18 -9.43 -5.58
C SER A 45 13.06 -10.71 -4.76
N ILE A 46 12.39 -11.74 -5.30
CA ILE A 46 12.32 -13.06 -4.66
C ILE A 46 13.70 -13.71 -4.62
N GLU A 47 14.43 -13.71 -5.74
CA GLU A 47 15.79 -14.26 -5.79
C GLU A 47 16.74 -13.55 -4.82
N ASP A 48 16.73 -12.21 -4.83
CA ASP A 48 17.58 -11.38 -3.96
C ASP A 48 17.25 -11.56 -2.47
N SER A 49 16.00 -11.94 -2.14
CA SER A 49 15.58 -12.19 -0.77
C SER A 49 16.16 -13.47 -0.17
N GLY A 50 16.59 -14.43 -1.01
CA GLY A 50 17.04 -15.75 -0.59
C GLY A 50 15.93 -16.64 0.01
N ILE A 51 14.67 -16.22 -0.10
CA ILE A 51 13.51 -17.02 0.33
C ILE A 51 13.31 -18.15 -0.67
N PRO A 52 13.22 -19.41 -0.23
CA PRO A 52 12.99 -20.53 -1.13
C PRO A 52 11.61 -20.38 -1.78
N ALA A 53 11.53 -20.70 -3.07
CA ALA A 53 10.37 -20.36 -3.91
C ALA A 53 9.04 -20.97 -3.41
N ASP A 54 9.09 -22.10 -2.70
CA ASP A 54 7.95 -22.78 -2.10
C ASP A 54 7.43 -22.11 -0.81
N GLU A 55 8.21 -21.20 -0.21
CA GLU A 55 7.80 -20.40 0.95
C GLU A 55 7.32 -18.99 0.56
N VAL A 56 7.39 -18.63 -0.72
CA VAL A 56 6.99 -17.29 -1.19
C VAL A 56 5.47 -17.16 -1.18
N ILE A 57 4.97 -16.21 -0.39
CA ILE A 57 3.56 -15.81 -0.39
C ILE A 57 3.45 -14.43 -1.03
N PHE A 58 2.73 -14.37 -2.15
CA PHE A 58 2.41 -13.10 -2.78
C PHE A 58 1.15 -12.50 -2.15
N GLN A 59 1.28 -11.30 -1.56
CA GLN A 59 0.19 -10.58 -0.92
C GLN A 59 -0.02 -9.22 -1.62
N GLN A 60 -1.28 -8.87 -1.85
CA GLN A 60 -1.71 -7.56 -2.32
C GLN A 60 -2.86 -7.06 -1.43
N ASP A 61 -3.08 -5.75 -1.37
CA ASP A 61 -4.27 -5.18 -0.76
C ASP A 61 -5.45 -5.22 -1.74
N ASN A 62 -6.68 -5.26 -1.23
CA ASN A 62 -7.90 -5.29 -2.04
C ASN A 62 -8.27 -3.90 -2.61
N ASP A 63 -7.29 -3.04 -2.89
CA ASP A 63 -7.56 -1.77 -3.55
C ASP A 63 -8.09 -2.05 -4.97
N PRO A 64 -9.17 -1.39 -5.41
CA PRO A 64 -9.76 -1.60 -6.73
C PRO A 64 -8.75 -1.61 -7.88
N LYS A 65 -7.64 -0.86 -7.79
CA LYS A 65 -6.59 -0.83 -8.83
C LYS A 65 -5.84 -2.16 -8.98
N HIS A 66 -5.77 -2.96 -7.93
CA HIS A 66 -5.11 -4.28 -7.88
C HIS A 66 -6.09 -5.43 -8.16
N THR A 67 -7.38 -5.14 -8.30
CA THR A 67 -8.43 -6.13 -8.62
C THR A 67 -8.76 -6.23 -10.13
N SER A 68 -7.93 -5.63 -10.99
CA SER A 68 -8.18 -5.68 -12.44
C SER A 68 -8.02 -7.10 -12.99
N ARG A 69 -8.86 -7.52 -13.96
CA ARG A 69 -8.74 -8.85 -14.60
C ARG A 69 -7.39 -9.13 -15.25
N ARG A 70 -6.60 -8.09 -15.54
CA ARG A 70 -5.25 -8.23 -16.12
C ARG A 70 -4.16 -8.41 -15.07
N ALA A 71 -4.47 -8.13 -13.81
CA ALA A 71 -3.55 -8.32 -12.68
C ALA A 71 -3.84 -9.61 -11.89
N GLN A 72 -4.92 -10.32 -12.24
CA GLN A 72 -5.35 -11.62 -11.66
C GLN A 72 -4.74 -12.80 -12.40
#